data_AF-A0A165MQL2-F1
#
_entry.id   AF-A0A165MQL2-F1
#
_cell.length_a   1.000
_cell.length_b   1.000
_cell.length_c   1.000
_cell.angle_alpha   90.00
_cell.angle_beta   90.00
_cell.angle_gamma   90.00
#
_symmetry.space_group_name_H-M   'P 1'
#
loop_
_entity.id
_entity.type
_entity.pdbx_description
1 polymer ?
#
loop_
_entity_poly.entity_id
_entity_poly.type
_entity_poly.pdbx_seq_one_letter_code
_entity_poly.pdbx_strand_id
1 'polypeptide(L)'
;MPLIDQLAQFLAESGGVPPPAPRVPHEASDPEETLRKGNTQCQHCFKSRLDGVRMSRCGACRVDMYCSKECQKAAWPVHKTRCKINQRVNEQVGIDIEQHYKALRNFCQKHRPVLSDSVIRALDLCVDPSRAETDLLTIVVCPRPGSTRPETDFYATAASVTPLDDFEPAKQDEMQSQLKYASELCKREGGMGAVFVVVCCVDPIIMNVIPVGFSQECLDDIQPGEPWKERLFSRMNEGIVV
;
A
#
# COMPACT_ATOMS: atom_id res chain seq x y z
N MET A 1 16.01 -6.53 -16.62
CA MET A 1 16.51 -5.20 -16.23
C MET A 1 16.16 -5.03 -14.77
N PRO A 2 17.11 -4.70 -13.88
CA PRO A 2 16.82 -4.50 -12.45
C PRO A 2 15.65 -3.53 -12.26
N LEU A 3 14.79 -3.77 -11.27
CA LEU A 3 13.63 -2.92 -10.97
C LEU A 3 14.02 -1.44 -10.81
N ILE A 4 15.21 -1.15 -10.28
CA ILE A 4 15.74 0.21 -10.16
C ILE A 4 15.98 0.85 -11.53
N ASP A 5 16.51 0.10 -12.50
CA ASP A 5 16.75 0.58 -13.86
C ASP A 5 15.44 0.77 -14.62
N GLN A 6 14.43 -0.08 -14.37
CA GLN A 6 13.07 0.12 -14.86
C GLN A 6 12.42 1.37 -14.27
N LEU A 7 12.57 1.61 -12.96
CA LEU A 7 12.07 2.80 -12.28
C LEU A 7 12.79 4.08 -12.73
N ALA A 8 14.11 4.02 -12.98
CA ALA A 8 14.92 5.12 -13.50
C ALA A 8 14.64 5.44 -14.97
N GLN A 9 14.38 4.43 -15.80
CA GLN A 9 13.93 4.63 -17.16
C GLN A 9 12.51 5.24 -17.18
N PHE A 10 11.63 4.74 -16.32
CA PHE A 10 10.30 5.29 -16.16
C PHE A 10 10.30 6.75 -15.68
N LEU A 11 11.22 7.13 -14.78
CA LEU A 11 11.49 8.52 -14.40
C LEU A 11 11.86 9.40 -15.59
N ALA A 12 12.79 8.91 -16.42
CA ALA A 12 13.26 9.64 -17.59
C ALA A 12 12.16 9.80 -18.65
N GLU A 13 11.29 8.79 -18.79
CA GLU A 13 10.17 8.78 -19.73
C GLU A 13 8.96 9.57 -19.24
N SER A 14 8.72 9.60 -17.93
CA SER A 14 7.50 10.20 -17.38
C SER A 14 7.42 11.70 -17.60
N GLY A 15 8.55 12.41 -17.83
CA GLY A 15 8.67 13.70 -18.54
C GLY A 15 7.63 14.80 -18.21
N GLY A 16 6.89 14.62 -17.13
CA GLY A 16 5.51 15.04 -17.07
C GLY A 16 5.42 16.21 -16.13
N VAL A 17 5.00 17.35 -16.65
CA VAL A 17 4.65 18.48 -15.81
C VAL A 17 3.65 17.98 -14.77
N PRO A 18 3.96 18.04 -13.46
CA PRO A 18 3.09 17.50 -12.44
C PRO A 18 1.73 18.19 -12.53
N PRO A 19 0.61 17.44 -12.59
CA PRO A 19 -0.69 18.08 -12.61
C PRO A 19 -0.84 18.93 -11.34
N PRO A 20 -1.36 20.18 -11.45
CA PRO A 20 -1.50 21.04 -10.30
C PRO A 20 -2.32 20.33 -9.21
N ALA A 21 -1.89 20.45 -7.95
CA ALA A 21 -2.60 19.83 -6.85
C ALA A 21 -4.04 20.37 -6.75
N PRO A 22 -5.06 19.50 -6.68
CA PRO A 22 -6.43 19.92 -6.39
C PRO A 22 -6.46 20.70 -5.07
N ARG A 23 -6.89 21.97 -5.13
CA ARG A 23 -6.91 22.87 -3.96
C ARG A 23 -8.07 22.59 -3.01
N VAL A 24 -9.14 21.99 -3.53
CA VAL A 24 -10.33 21.60 -2.79
C VAL A 24 -10.48 20.08 -2.80
N PRO A 25 -11.11 19.48 -1.78
CA PRO A 25 -11.52 18.08 -1.84
C PRO A 25 -12.36 17.81 -3.09
N HIS A 26 -12.10 16.68 -3.75
CA HIS A 26 -12.91 16.24 -4.88
C HIS A 26 -14.32 15.88 -4.40
N GLU A 27 -15.36 16.23 -5.17
CA GLU A 27 -16.76 16.00 -4.80
C GLU A 27 -17.10 14.52 -4.55
N ALA A 28 -16.44 13.62 -5.27
CA ALA A 28 -16.54 12.17 -5.08
C ALA A 28 -15.79 11.65 -3.85
N SER A 29 -15.14 12.52 -3.06
CA SER A 29 -14.59 12.15 -1.75
C SER A 29 -15.67 12.34 -0.71
N ASP A 30 -15.98 11.31 0.07
CA ASP A 30 -16.89 11.43 1.21
C ASP A 30 -16.09 11.51 2.53
N PRO A 31 -16.09 12.67 3.22
CA PRO A 31 -15.39 12.83 4.50
C PRO A 31 -15.91 11.92 5.62
N GLU A 32 -17.16 11.45 5.52
CA GLU A 32 -17.80 10.54 6.48
C GLU A 32 -17.58 9.07 6.14
N GLU A 33 -16.95 8.78 4.99
CA GLU A 33 -16.90 7.45 4.45
C GLU A 33 -16.13 6.47 5.36
N THR A 34 -16.84 5.39 5.66
CA THR A 34 -16.48 4.40 6.66
C THR A 34 -15.39 3.46 6.14
N LEU A 35 -15.22 3.33 4.83
CA LEU A 35 -14.20 2.49 4.18
C LEU A 35 -12.78 2.90 4.60
N ARG A 36 -12.50 4.18 4.78
CA ARG A 36 -11.21 4.62 5.33
C ARG A 36 -10.95 4.12 6.76
N LYS A 37 -11.99 3.97 7.58
CA LYS A 37 -11.91 3.36 8.92
C LYS A 37 -11.73 1.84 8.84
N GLY A 38 -12.33 1.19 7.84
CA GLY A 38 -12.23 -0.26 7.56
C GLY A 38 -10.86 -0.67 7.04
N ASN A 39 -10.24 0.19 6.24
CA ASN A 39 -8.98 -0.12 5.59
C ASN A 39 -7.77 -0.03 6.54
N THR A 40 -7.81 0.78 7.60
CA THR A 40 -6.73 0.78 8.60
C THR A 40 -6.87 -0.41 9.55
N GLN A 41 -6.09 -1.46 9.30
CA GLN A 41 -6.21 -2.74 9.98
C GLN A 41 -5.05 -3.04 10.95
N CYS A 42 -5.37 -3.77 12.02
CA CYS A 42 -4.42 -4.36 12.94
C CYS A 42 -3.48 -5.29 12.18
N GLN A 43 -2.17 -5.11 12.38
CA GLN A 43 -1.14 -5.92 11.70
C GLN A 43 -1.03 -7.36 12.25
N HIS A 44 -1.93 -7.76 13.14
CA HIS A 44 -2.02 -9.13 13.65
C HIS A 44 -3.36 -9.80 13.34
N CYS A 45 -4.48 -9.17 13.66
CA CYS A 45 -5.81 -9.78 13.54
C CYS A 45 -6.69 -9.15 12.46
N PHE A 46 -6.15 -8.25 11.63
CA PHE A 46 -6.86 -7.55 10.56
C PHE A 46 -8.12 -6.76 10.94
N LYS A 47 -8.56 -6.77 12.20
CA LYS A 47 -9.61 -5.88 12.71
C LYS A 47 -9.27 -4.44 12.36
N SER A 48 -10.29 -3.68 12.06
CA SER A 48 -10.27 -2.29 11.65
C SER A 48 -10.97 -1.41 12.68
N ARG A 49 -11.03 -0.10 12.46
CA ARG A 49 -11.83 0.77 13.33
C ARG A 49 -13.34 0.52 13.19
N LEU A 50 -13.80 -0.15 12.13
CA LEU A 50 -15.21 -0.54 11.96
C LEU A 50 -15.62 -1.64 12.93
N ASP A 51 -14.67 -2.47 13.35
CA ASP A 51 -14.88 -3.50 14.38
C ASP A 51 -14.95 -2.93 15.80
N GLY A 52 -15.08 -1.60 15.96
CA GLY A 52 -15.17 -0.91 17.25
C GLY A 52 -13.87 -0.88 18.05
N VAL A 53 -12.74 -1.35 17.48
CA VAL A 53 -11.45 -1.38 18.19
C VAL A 53 -10.68 -0.07 18.04
N ARG A 54 -9.95 0.29 19.10
CA ARG A 54 -8.98 1.40 19.06
C ARG A 54 -7.66 0.90 18.50
N MET A 55 -7.00 1.71 17.67
CA MET A 55 -5.70 1.39 17.08
C MET A 55 -4.59 2.22 17.71
N SER A 56 -3.49 1.56 18.08
CA SER A 56 -2.26 2.19 18.56
C SER A 56 -1.11 1.87 17.64
N ARG A 57 -0.26 2.87 17.37
CA ARG A 57 0.99 2.67 16.62
C ARG A 57 2.03 1.98 17.50
N CYS A 58 2.90 1.19 16.89
CA CYS A 58 4.10 0.67 17.54
C CYS A 58 4.93 1.83 18.10
N GLY A 59 5.26 1.81 19.39
CA GLY A 59 6.02 2.89 20.03
C GLY A 59 7.43 3.11 19.47
N ALA A 60 8.04 2.04 18.94
CA ALA A 60 9.39 2.08 18.36
C ALA A 60 9.39 2.64 16.93
N CYS A 61 8.80 1.91 15.98
CA CYS A 61 8.83 2.35 14.58
C CYS A 61 7.79 3.41 14.20
N ARG A 62 6.70 3.54 14.98
CA ARG A 62 5.56 4.44 14.71
C ARG A 62 4.83 4.21 13.37
N VAL A 63 5.07 3.07 12.72
CA VAL A 63 4.48 2.69 11.43
C VAL A 63 3.31 1.73 11.65
N ASP A 64 3.61 0.52 12.12
CA ASP A 64 2.61 -0.54 12.26
C ASP A 64 1.58 -0.23 13.34
N MET A 65 0.33 -0.59 13.10
CA MET A 65 -0.79 -0.39 14.01
C MET A 65 -1.35 -1.69 14.55
N TYR A 66 -1.75 -1.67 15.81
CA TYR A 66 -2.29 -2.80 16.53
C TYR A 66 -3.52 -2.38 17.34
N CYS A 67 -4.51 -3.27 17.42
CA CYS A 67 -5.71 -3.00 18.22
C CYS A 67 -5.48 -3.21 19.73
N SER A 68 -4.42 -3.92 20.11
CA SER A 68 -4.08 -4.19 21.51
C SER A 68 -2.58 -4.50 21.69
N LYS A 69 -2.10 -4.48 22.94
CA LYS A 69 -0.71 -4.85 23.28
C LYS A 69 -0.45 -6.33 23.02
N GLU A 70 -1.48 -7.17 23.15
CA GLU A 70 -1.45 -8.61 22.89
C GLU A 70 -1.22 -8.86 21.41
N CYS A 71 -1.98 -8.17 20.54
CA CYS A 71 -1.76 -8.21 19.09
C CYS A 71 -0.36 -7.74 18.69
N GLN A 72 0.15 -6.68 19.33
CA GLN A 72 1.52 -6.21 19.08
C GLN A 72 2.57 -7.26 19.47
N LYS A 73 2.42 -7.93 20.62
CA LYS A 73 3.32 -9.01 21.06
C LYS A 73 3.25 -10.23 20.14
N ALA A 74 2.05 -10.62 19.72
CA ALA A 74 1.84 -11.76 18.84
C ALA A 74 2.39 -11.53 17.43
N ALA A 75 2.36 -10.29 16.94
CA ALA A 75 3.00 -9.90 15.68
C ALA A 75 4.54 -9.76 15.79
N TRP A 76 5.11 -9.69 17.00
CA TRP A 76 6.54 -9.39 17.19
C TRP A 76 7.51 -10.29 16.41
N PRO A 77 7.33 -11.63 16.32
CA PRO A 77 8.26 -12.50 15.61
C PRO A 77 8.54 -12.06 14.16
N VAL A 78 7.51 -11.61 13.44
CA VAL A 78 7.66 -11.10 12.07
C VAL A 78 7.85 -9.59 12.01
N HIS A 79 7.24 -8.85 12.95
CA HIS A 79 7.33 -7.41 12.98
C HIS A 79 8.74 -6.95 13.31
N LYS A 80 9.50 -7.70 14.13
CA LYS A 80 10.83 -7.29 14.60
C LYS A 80 11.75 -6.84 13.47
N THR A 81 11.80 -7.59 12.37
CA THR A 81 12.63 -7.25 11.20
C THR A 81 12.14 -5.96 10.55
N ARG A 82 10.84 -5.87 10.22
CA ARG A 82 10.20 -4.66 9.67
C ARG A 82 10.34 -3.45 10.59
N CYS A 83 10.24 -3.65 11.89
CA CYS A 83 10.37 -2.63 12.92
C CYS A 83 11.77 -2.03 12.95
N LYS A 84 12.81 -2.87 12.84
CA LYS A 84 14.20 -2.42 12.74
C LYS A 84 14.46 -1.68 11.44
N ILE A 85 13.94 -2.16 10.31
CA ILE A 85 14.04 -1.47 9.02
C ILE A 85 13.38 -0.10 9.11
N ASN A 86 12.15 -0.03 9.61
CA ASN A 86 11.43 1.23 9.80
C ASN A 86 12.14 2.19 10.76
N GLN A 87 12.79 1.69 11.82
CA GLN A 87 13.61 2.51 12.73
C GLN A 87 14.87 3.04 12.04
N ARG A 88 15.61 2.19 11.30
CA ARG A 88 16.77 2.64 10.52
C ARG A 88 16.40 3.68 9.48
N VAL A 89 15.27 3.50 8.79
CA VAL A 89 14.72 4.51 7.87
C VAL A 89 14.39 5.82 8.60
N ASN A 90 14.05 5.79 9.88
CA ASN A 90 13.86 7.03 10.65
C ASN A 90 15.18 7.61 11.20
N GLU A 91 16.23 6.80 11.36
CA GLU A 91 17.50 7.18 12.02
C GLU A 91 18.64 7.53 11.04
N GLN A 92 18.71 6.87 9.88
CA GLN A 92 19.85 6.93 8.93
C GLN A 92 19.60 7.83 7.72
N VAL A 93 18.44 8.45 7.71
CA VAL A 93 17.90 9.15 6.56
C VAL A 93 17.87 10.63 6.93
N GLY A 94 18.46 11.47 6.07
CA GLY A 94 18.38 12.92 6.28
C GLY A 94 16.93 13.35 6.52
N ILE A 95 16.72 14.38 7.34
CA ILE A 95 15.39 14.86 7.76
C ILE A 95 14.40 14.93 6.58
N ASP A 96 14.90 15.31 5.41
CA ASP A 96 14.13 15.40 4.17
C ASP A 96 13.56 14.05 3.69
N ILE A 97 14.38 13.00 3.55
CA ILE A 97 13.89 11.69 3.08
C ILE A 97 12.97 11.03 4.14
N GLU A 98 13.17 11.27 5.44
CA GLU A 98 12.23 10.79 6.48
C GLU A 98 10.84 11.43 6.30
N GLN A 99 10.78 12.72 5.97
CA GLN A 99 9.54 13.42 5.66
C GLN A 99 8.88 12.84 4.40
N HIS A 100 9.65 12.53 3.35
CA HIS A 100 9.14 11.88 2.15
C HIS A 100 8.54 10.49 2.44
N TYR A 101 9.19 9.67 3.27
CA TYR A 101 8.62 8.37 3.70
C TYR A 101 7.32 8.53 4.50
N LYS A 102 7.26 9.51 5.41
CA LYS A 102 6.04 9.81 6.17
C LYS A 102 4.92 10.28 5.26
N ALA A 103 5.22 11.17 4.31
CA ALA A 103 4.27 11.65 3.32
C ALA A 103 3.75 10.47 2.46
N LEU A 104 4.65 9.64 1.92
CA LEU A 104 4.27 8.49 1.09
C LEU A 104 3.38 7.50 1.85
N ARG A 105 3.70 7.19 3.11
CA ARG A 105 2.87 6.33 3.96
C ARG A 105 1.49 6.94 4.23
N ASN A 106 1.42 8.25 4.51
CA ASN A 106 0.14 8.95 4.71
C ASN A 106 -0.69 8.94 3.43
N PHE A 107 -0.08 9.24 2.28
CA PHE A 107 -0.71 9.17 0.96
C PHE A 107 -1.25 7.77 0.68
N CYS A 108 -0.45 6.71 0.88
CA CYS A 108 -0.88 5.33 0.73
C CYS A 108 -2.01 4.95 1.71
N GLN A 109 -1.98 5.47 2.95
CA GLN A 109 -3.04 5.23 3.93
C GLN A 109 -4.36 5.88 3.50
N LYS A 110 -4.30 7.09 2.92
CA LYS A 110 -5.45 7.80 2.37
C LYS A 110 -6.08 7.06 1.19
N HIS A 111 -5.24 6.48 0.34
CA HIS A 111 -5.63 5.76 -0.87
C HIS A 111 -5.83 4.25 -0.66
N ARG A 112 -5.71 3.74 0.57
CA ARG A 112 -5.82 2.30 0.85
C ARG A 112 -7.06 1.62 0.25
N PRO A 113 -8.27 2.21 0.25
CA PRO A 113 -9.42 1.63 -0.44
C PRO A 113 -9.19 1.38 -1.94
N VAL A 114 -8.69 2.38 -2.68
CA VAL A 114 -8.42 2.20 -4.11
C VAL A 114 -7.24 1.26 -4.35
N LEU A 115 -6.23 1.25 -3.47
CA LEU A 115 -5.12 0.31 -3.56
C LEU A 115 -5.59 -1.15 -3.37
N SER A 116 -6.43 -1.40 -2.36
CA SER A 116 -7.00 -2.73 -2.10
C SER A 116 -7.90 -3.21 -3.24
N ASP A 117 -8.80 -2.36 -3.74
CA ASP A 117 -9.67 -2.68 -4.87
C ASP A 117 -8.86 -2.93 -6.16
N SER A 118 -7.84 -2.11 -6.42
CA SER A 118 -7.05 -2.20 -7.65
C SER A 118 -6.18 -3.45 -7.69
N VAL A 119 -5.60 -3.90 -6.57
CA VAL A 119 -4.77 -5.13 -6.59
C VAL A 119 -5.59 -6.39 -6.84
N ILE A 120 -6.81 -6.45 -6.29
CA ILE A 120 -7.73 -7.58 -6.51
C ILE A 120 -8.10 -7.68 -8.00
N ARG A 121 -8.43 -6.53 -8.62
CA ARG A 121 -8.76 -6.45 -10.05
C ARG A 121 -7.54 -6.68 -10.95
N ALA A 122 -6.39 -6.11 -10.59
CA ALA A 122 -5.20 -6.17 -11.42
C ALA A 122 -4.66 -7.60 -11.58
N LEU A 123 -4.76 -8.41 -10.52
CA LEU A 123 -4.32 -9.81 -10.55
C LEU A 123 -5.45 -10.77 -10.96
N ASP A 124 -6.68 -10.29 -11.20
CA ASP A 124 -7.90 -11.10 -11.34
C ASP A 124 -8.03 -12.15 -10.23
N LEU A 125 -7.94 -11.74 -8.96
CA LEU A 125 -8.04 -12.69 -7.84
C LEU A 125 -9.44 -13.35 -7.74
N CYS A 126 -10.45 -12.77 -8.41
CA CYS A 126 -11.77 -13.39 -8.57
C CYS A 126 -11.74 -14.65 -9.47
N VAL A 127 -10.75 -14.75 -10.37
CA VAL A 127 -10.53 -15.92 -11.23
C VAL A 127 -9.58 -16.90 -10.56
N ASP A 128 -8.45 -16.40 -10.04
CA ASP A 128 -7.41 -17.22 -9.44
C ASP A 128 -6.78 -16.51 -8.23
N PRO A 129 -7.27 -16.80 -7.01
CA PRO A 129 -6.71 -16.24 -5.78
C PRO A 129 -5.24 -16.60 -5.54
N SER A 130 -4.71 -17.67 -6.16
CA SER A 130 -3.33 -18.11 -5.93
C SER A 130 -2.29 -17.16 -6.53
N ARG A 131 -2.68 -16.32 -7.49
CA ARG A 131 -1.83 -15.24 -8.03
C ARG A 131 -1.36 -14.26 -6.97
N ALA A 132 -2.10 -14.14 -5.86
CA ALA A 132 -1.66 -13.36 -4.70
C ALA A 132 -0.34 -13.85 -4.08
N GLU A 133 0.08 -15.08 -4.38
CA GLU A 133 1.33 -15.69 -3.88
C GLU A 133 2.51 -15.56 -4.86
N THR A 134 2.25 -15.20 -6.13
CA THR A 134 3.24 -15.12 -7.20
C THR A 134 3.44 -13.71 -7.73
N ASP A 135 2.41 -12.87 -7.65
CA ASP A 135 2.37 -11.56 -8.28
C ASP A 135 2.02 -10.47 -7.26
N LEU A 136 2.39 -9.23 -7.59
CA LEU A 136 2.02 -8.04 -6.82
C LEU A 136 1.65 -6.89 -7.74
N LEU A 137 0.94 -5.90 -7.19
CA LEU A 137 0.67 -4.65 -7.89
C LEU A 137 1.77 -3.63 -7.58
N THR A 138 2.52 -3.21 -8.59
CA THR A 138 3.48 -2.11 -8.50
C THR A 138 2.84 -0.82 -9.02
N ILE A 139 2.96 0.27 -8.26
CA ILE A 139 2.49 1.61 -8.62
C ILE A 139 3.66 2.56 -8.49
N VAL A 140 3.94 3.30 -9.56
CA VAL A 140 4.95 4.35 -9.57
C VAL A 140 4.28 5.69 -9.31
N VAL A 141 4.84 6.45 -8.39
CA VAL A 141 4.37 7.79 -8.03
C VAL A 141 5.51 8.80 -8.04
N CYS A 142 5.18 10.06 -8.29
CA CYS A 142 6.11 11.18 -8.14
C CYS A 142 5.56 12.14 -7.07
N PRO A 143 6.40 12.84 -6.30
CA PRO A 143 5.93 13.89 -5.41
C PRO A 143 5.23 14.98 -6.21
N ARG A 144 4.21 15.59 -5.62
CA ARG A 144 3.48 16.70 -6.21
C ARG A 144 3.82 18.01 -5.49
N PRO A 145 4.66 18.89 -6.09
CA PRO A 145 5.01 20.16 -5.49
C PRO A 145 3.77 21.02 -5.20
N GLY A 146 3.77 21.70 -4.05
CA GLY A 146 2.69 22.61 -3.66
C GLY A 146 1.40 21.93 -3.18
N SER A 147 1.40 20.61 -3.00
CA SER A 147 0.32 19.92 -2.28
C SER A 147 0.18 20.46 -0.86
N THR A 148 -1.05 20.69 -0.42
CA THR A 148 -1.39 21.06 0.96
C THR A 148 -2.19 19.98 1.68
N ARG A 149 -2.47 18.86 1.01
CA ARG A 149 -3.32 17.77 1.49
C ARG A 149 -2.61 16.43 1.32
N PRO A 150 -2.54 15.58 2.36
CA PRO A 150 -1.80 14.32 2.28
C PRO A 150 -2.22 13.38 1.14
N GLU A 151 -3.51 13.38 0.78
CA GLU A 151 -4.05 12.61 -0.33
C GLU A 151 -3.66 13.12 -1.72
N THR A 152 -3.04 14.30 -1.82
CA THR A 152 -2.55 14.89 -3.08
C THR A 152 -1.03 15.06 -3.12
N ASP A 153 -0.30 14.62 -2.09
CA ASP A 153 1.16 14.78 -1.96
C ASP A 153 1.95 14.08 -3.06
N PHE A 154 1.34 13.08 -3.71
CA PHE A 154 1.91 12.34 -4.83
C PHE A 154 0.91 12.25 -5.98
N TYR A 155 1.39 11.86 -7.14
CA TYR A 155 0.58 11.47 -8.27
C TYR A 155 1.13 10.19 -8.89
N ALA A 156 0.24 9.26 -9.20
CA ALA A 156 0.54 8.00 -9.87
C ALA A 156 0.80 8.26 -11.36
N THR A 157 1.91 7.70 -11.84
CA THR A 157 2.43 7.87 -13.19
C THR A 157 2.43 6.55 -13.95
N ALA A 158 2.61 5.42 -13.27
CA ALA A 158 2.43 4.09 -13.83
C ALA A 158 1.88 3.10 -12.82
N ALA A 159 1.32 2.01 -13.35
CA ALA A 159 0.94 0.84 -12.58
C ALA A 159 1.01 -0.43 -13.44
N SER A 160 1.50 -1.52 -12.85
CA SER A 160 1.65 -2.83 -13.50
C SER A 160 1.56 -3.96 -12.49
N VAL A 161 1.15 -5.14 -12.95
CA VAL A 161 1.37 -6.39 -12.23
C VAL A 161 2.84 -6.77 -12.41
N THR A 162 3.50 -7.11 -11.32
CA THR A 162 4.92 -7.49 -11.30
C THR A 162 5.05 -8.85 -10.62
N PRO A 163 5.65 -9.84 -11.29
CA PRO A 163 6.03 -11.11 -10.66
C PRO A 163 6.96 -10.92 -9.47
N LEU A 164 6.81 -11.72 -8.41
CA LEU A 164 7.67 -11.65 -7.22
C LEU A 164 9.13 -12.02 -7.50
N ASP A 165 9.39 -12.79 -8.55
CA ASP A 165 10.73 -13.21 -8.99
C ASP A 165 11.48 -12.13 -9.80
N ASP A 166 10.83 -11.01 -10.13
CA ASP A 166 11.50 -9.82 -10.69
C ASP A 166 12.35 -9.06 -9.64
N PHE A 167 12.22 -9.40 -8.35
CA PHE A 167 12.99 -8.80 -7.26
C PHE A 167 14.27 -9.59 -6.99
N GLU A 168 15.32 -8.89 -6.54
CA GLU A 168 16.57 -9.52 -6.08
C GLU A 168 16.31 -10.64 -5.06
N PRO A 169 17.03 -11.79 -5.10
CA PRO A 169 16.68 -12.98 -4.32
C PRO A 169 16.48 -12.75 -2.82
N ALA A 170 17.36 -11.95 -2.20
CA ALA A 170 17.25 -11.63 -0.78
C ALA A 170 15.98 -10.81 -0.46
N LYS A 171 15.54 -9.95 -1.40
CA LYS A 171 14.32 -9.16 -1.26
C LYS A 171 13.08 -10.00 -1.54
N GLN A 172 13.15 -10.89 -2.53
CA GLN A 172 12.13 -11.87 -2.83
C GLN A 172 11.83 -12.75 -1.60
N ASP A 173 12.86 -13.35 -0.99
CA ASP A 173 12.73 -14.19 0.21
C ASP A 173 12.08 -13.43 1.38
N GLU A 174 12.47 -12.17 1.58
CA GLU A 174 11.89 -11.29 2.60
C GLU A 174 10.40 -11.05 2.33
N MET A 175 10.04 -10.71 1.09
CA MET A 175 8.67 -10.43 0.69
C MET A 175 7.80 -11.68 0.79
N GLN A 176 8.26 -12.83 0.27
CA GLN A 176 7.54 -14.10 0.38
C GLN A 176 7.28 -14.50 1.84
N SER A 177 8.27 -14.33 2.72
CA SER A 177 8.11 -14.62 4.15
C SER A 177 7.04 -13.72 4.81
N GLN A 178 7.03 -12.43 4.48
CA GLN A 178 6.03 -11.48 5.00
C GLN A 178 4.63 -11.74 4.44
N LEU A 179 4.54 -12.07 3.15
CA LEU A 179 3.31 -12.39 2.45
C LEU A 179 2.67 -13.65 3.02
N LYS A 180 3.46 -14.72 3.19
CA LYS A 180 3.01 -15.97 3.80
C LYS A 180 2.42 -15.73 5.19
N TYR A 181 3.12 -14.94 6.02
CA TYR A 181 2.61 -14.60 7.35
C TYR A 181 1.30 -13.82 7.29
N ALA A 182 1.22 -12.79 6.44
CA ALA A 182 0.00 -11.99 6.29
C ALA A 182 -1.18 -12.84 5.78
N SER A 183 -0.92 -13.74 4.83
CA SER A 183 -1.91 -14.67 4.26
C SER A 183 -2.41 -15.65 5.32
N GLU A 184 -1.51 -16.27 6.09
CA GLU A 184 -1.89 -17.18 7.18
C GLU A 184 -2.73 -16.50 8.25
N LEU A 185 -2.39 -15.27 8.65
CA LEU A 185 -3.19 -14.50 9.59
C LEU A 185 -4.56 -14.14 9.00
N CYS A 186 -4.61 -13.73 7.73
CA CYS A 186 -5.88 -13.36 7.09
C CYS A 186 -6.82 -14.57 7.03
N LYS A 187 -6.28 -15.74 6.66
CA LYS A 187 -7.00 -17.02 6.67
C LYS A 187 -7.53 -17.41 8.06
N ARG A 188 -6.77 -17.14 9.13
CA ARG A 188 -7.22 -17.41 10.52
C ARG A 188 -8.41 -16.56 10.95
N GLU A 189 -8.54 -15.35 10.40
CA GLU A 189 -9.66 -14.44 10.68
C GLU A 189 -10.81 -14.61 9.67
N GLY A 190 -10.80 -15.67 8.86
CA GLY A 190 -11.87 -15.99 7.90
C GLY A 190 -11.70 -15.39 6.50
N GLY A 191 -10.57 -14.73 6.22
CA GLY A 191 -10.22 -14.28 4.87
C GLY A 191 -9.70 -15.41 3.97
N MET A 192 -9.45 -15.07 2.70
CA MET A 192 -8.93 -16.02 1.71
C MET A 192 -7.40 -15.98 1.61
N GLY A 193 -6.79 -14.82 1.83
CA GLY A 193 -5.35 -14.64 1.72
C GLY A 193 -4.93 -13.18 1.82
N ALA A 194 -3.66 -12.93 1.52
CA ALA A 194 -3.12 -11.58 1.43
C ALA A 194 -2.31 -11.41 0.15
N VAL A 195 -2.25 -10.20 -0.36
CA VAL A 195 -1.48 -9.77 -1.54
C VAL A 195 -0.74 -8.47 -1.25
N PHE A 196 0.35 -8.20 -1.96
CA PHE A 196 1.08 -6.95 -1.84
C PHE A 196 0.72 -5.91 -2.90
N VAL A 197 0.66 -4.67 -2.43
CA VAL A 197 0.79 -3.47 -3.26
C VAL A 197 2.10 -2.79 -2.93
N VAL A 198 2.91 -2.48 -3.93
CA VAL A 198 4.17 -1.78 -3.79
C VAL A 198 4.02 -0.41 -4.43
N VAL A 199 4.10 0.64 -3.63
CA VAL A 199 4.09 2.03 -4.12
C VAL A 199 5.51 2.57 -4.09
N CYS A 200 6.06 2.86 -5.27
CA CYS A 200 7.41 3.34 -5.48
C CYS A 200 7.37 4.83 -5.80
N CYS A 201 7.87 5.68 -4.92
CA CYS A 201 8.26 7.03 -5.29
C CYS A 201 9.65 6.98 -5.90
N VAL A 202 9.84 7.75 -6.97
CA VAL A 202 11.04 7.68 -7.79
C VAL A 202 12.02 8.83 -7.56
N ASP A 203 11.57 9.95 -7.00
CA ASP A 203 12.45 11.03 -6.56
C ASP A 203 11.92 11.64 -5.25
N PRO A 204 12.54 11.35 -4.09
CA PRO A 204 13.60 10.37 -3.89
C PRO A 204 13.09 8.93 -4.13
N ILE A 205 13.99 8.02 -4.48
CA ILE A 205 13.67 6.59 -4.62
C ILE A 205 13.32 6.02 -3.24
N ILE A 206 12.03 5.87 -2.96
CA ILE A 206 11.50 5.31 -1.72
C ILE A 206 10.32 4.39 -2.02
N MET A 207 10.19 3.31 -1.25
CA MET A 207 9.16 2.29 -1.49
C MET A 207 8.30 2.06 -0.25
N ASN A 208 7.01 1.88 -0.44
CA ASN A 208 6.06 1.47 0.59
C ASN A 208 5.38 0.16 0.17
N VAL A 209 5.64 -0.91 0.91
CA VAL A 209 5.04 -2.25 0.68
C VAL A 209 3.83 -2.40 1.60
N ILE A 210 2.68 -2.70 1.02
CA ILE A 210 1.38 -2.64 1.67
C ILE A 210 0.73 -4.03 1.58
N PRO A 211 0.61 -4.78 2.70
CA PRO A 211 -0.22 -5.97 2.74
C PRO A 211 -1.71 -5.59 2.66
N VAL A 212 -2.41 -6.26 1.76
CA VAL A 212 -3.86 -6.22 1.58
C VAL A 212 -4.38 -7.62 1.83
N GLY A 213 -5.16 -7.81 2.90
CA GLY A 213 -5.94 -9.03 3.10
C GLY A 213 -7.22 -8.96 2.28
N PHE A 214 -7.68 -10.10 1.76
CA PHE A 214 -8.92 -10.19 0.99
C PHE A 214 -9.74 -11.40 1.43
N SER A 215 -11.07 -11.27 1.34
CA SER A 215 -12.05 -12.32 1.64
C SER A 215 -12.93 -12.56 0.41
N GLN A 216 -13.83 -13.56 0.49
CA GLN A 216 -14.79 -13.84 -0.57
C GLN A 216 -15.66 -12.61 -0.89
N GLU A 217 -16.09 -11.87 0.13
CA GLU A 217 -16.87 -10.63 -0.03
C GLU A 217 -16.16 -9.58 -0.89
N CYS A 218 -14.82 -9.54 -0.88
CA CYS A 218 -14.06 -8.63 -1.73
C CYS A 218 -14.10 -9.00 -3.22
N LEU A 219 -14.50 -10.24 -3.55
CA LEU A 219 -14.47 -10.80 -4.90
C LEU A 219 -15.87 -10.88 -5.54
N ASP A 220 -16.93 -10.88 -4.74
CA ASP A 220 -18.30 -11.19 -5.18
C ASP A 220 -18.82 -10.25 -6.30
N ASP A 221 -18.42 -8.98 -6.28
CA ASP A 221 -18.86 -7.95 -7.24
C ASP A 221 -17.82 -7.64 -8.34
N ILE A 222 -16.81 -8.49 -8.54
CA ILE A 222 -15.72 -8.25 -9.49
C ILE A 222 -15.83 -9.21 -10.67
N GLN A 223 -15.88 -8.67 -11.89
CA GLN A 223 -15.83 -9.47 -13.12
C GLN A 223 -14.38 -9.70 -13.60
N PRO A 224 -14.09 -10.85 -14.22
CA PRO A 224 -12.78 -11.12 -14.82
C PRO A 224 -12.36 -10.05 -15.85
N GLY A 225 -11.11 -9.57 -15.76
CA GLY A 225 -10.55 -8.64 -16.73
C GLY A 225 -11.11 -7.21 -16.66
N GLU A 226 -11.78 -6.84 -15.56
CA GLU A 226 -12.29 -5.48 -15.40
C GLU A 226 -11.17 -4.42 -15.44
N PRO A 227 -11.39 -3.31 -16.17
CA PRO A 227 -10.39 -2.25 -16.25
C PRO A 227 -10.21 -1.58 -14.88
N TRP A 228 -8.96 -1.50 -14.42
CA TRP A 228 -8.62 -0.98 -13.09
C TRP A 228 -7.70 0.25 -13.14
N LYS A 229 -6.84 0.37 -14.17
CA LYS A 229 -5.82 1.42 -14.24
C LYS A 229 -6.42 2.83 -14.28
N GLU A 230 -7.44 3.06 -15.09
CA GLU A 230 -8.07 4.38 -15.22
C GLU A 230 -8.68 4.83 -13.89
N ARG A 231 -9.41 3.94 -13.22
CA ARG A 231 -9.98 4.19 -11.89
C ARG A 231 -8.89 4.45 -10.84
N LEU A 232 -7.81 3.66 -10.85
CA LEU A 232 -6.66 3.86 -9.95
C LEU A 232 -6.05 5.25 -10.16
N PHE A 233 -5.72 5.60 -11.41
CA PHE A 233 -5.08 6.88 -11.74
C PHE A 233 -5.98 8.06 -11.43
N SER A 234 -7.26 8.03 -11.82
CA SER A 234 -8.21 9.10 -11.50
C SER A 234 -8.28 9.32 -9.98
N ARG A 235 -8.52 8.27 -9.19
CA ARG A 235 -8.67 8.41 -7.73
C ARG A 235 -7.38 8.91 -7.06
N MET A 236 -6.23 8.36 -7.41
CA MET A 236 -4.95 8.78 -6.83
C MET A 236 -4.55 10.19 -7.27
N ASN A 237 -4.78 10.56 -8.54
CA ASN A 237 -4.30 11.83 -9.09
C ASN A 237 -5.25 13.00 -8.84
N GLU A 238 -6.52 12.76 -8.61
CA GLU A 238 -7.51 13.78 -8.25
C GLU A 238 -7.70 13.89 -6.72
N GLY A 239 -6.98 13.06 -5.95
CA GLY A 239 -7.05 13.06 -4.48
C GLY A 239 -8.41 12.60 -3.96
N ILE A 240 -9.05 11.67 -4.68
CA ILE A 240 -10.36 11.10 -4.33
C ILE A 240 -10.14 10.04 -3.27
N VAL A 241 -10.61 10.32 -2.05
CA VAL A 241 -10.51 9.41 -0.92
C VAL A 241 -11.91 9.02 -0.47
N VAL A 242 -12.10 7.71 -0.29
CA VAL A 242 -13.35 7.06 0.12
C VAL A 242 -13.12 6.27 1.41
#